data_AF-A0A8J7U0B1-F1
#
_entry.id   AF-A0A8J7U0B1-F1
#
_cell.length_a   1.000
_cell.length_b   1.000
_cell.length_c   1.000
_cell.angle_alpha   90.00
_cell.angle_beta   90.00
_cell.angle_gamma   90.00
#
_symmetry.space_group_name_H-M   'P 1'
#
loop_
_entity.id
_entity.type
_entity.pdbx_description
1 polymer ?
#
loop_
_entity_poly.entity_id
_entity_poly.type
_entity_poly.pdbx_seq_one_letter_code
_entity_poly.pdbx_strand_id
1 'polypeptide(L)'
;MVVLRHSIRIAALALAVGLAPARAGELAGAAPTRVDQPVQEYFTPFGPDTTPADRGTYGTQFTHLGTDFGAMGPEAGRIGWAEGGAARADLRKADSWAGLWHSLAGAAADRGTTLDFMRCYPAWIKDEYQPRCNGVYVRASGSGRLGLEIKGADERVLWARTIDLDDRPKETRLDCDPAGLRSAKFLNWVAEPGTVLAVDAIGLMIQYPPLALADRTFLVAYAKLARCAVPGTGLVKDQSHRPAGAFDAIPASGLYTLATAAAADRGLVDRTTALTTLADTRRAFASLPKADGWLPHFVTRGPDGKYGLAPGTEYGTVDTSIAYHALLLAAHILGDRDAEAAILADIRKIRFDRVRGSDGFVRYGLAGDGKTPLAGGWIQWGGEAALVALL
;
A
#
# COMPACT_ATOMS: atom_id res chain seq x y z
N MET A 1 25.80 37.80 8.36
CA MET A 1 24.65 37.73 9.31
C MET A 1 23.42 36.95 8.79
N VAL A 2 23.51 36.28 7.63
CA VAL A 2 22.41 35.49 7.02
C VAL A 2 22.53 33.98 7.30
N VAL A 3 23.74 33.52 7.66
CA VAL A 3 24.06 32.11 7.97
C VAL A 3 23.45 31.66 9.31
N LEU A 4 23.33 32.57 10.29
CA LEU A 4 22.78 32.26 11.62
C LEU A 4 21.24 32.07 11.62
N ARG A 5 20.54 32.57 10.60
CA ARG A 5 19.06 32.49 10.50
C ARG A 5 18.55 31.18 9.88
N HIS A 6 19.40 30.43 9.18
CA HIS A 6 19.04 29.13 8.60
C HIS A 6 19.22 27.97 9.59
N SER A 7 20.19 28.07 10.51
CA SER A 7 20.42 27.07 11.56
C SER A 7 19.28 27.00 12.58
N ILE A 8 18.59 28.12 12.84
CA ILE A 8 17.48 28.21 13.82
C ILE A 8 16.17 27.63 13.26
N ARG A 9 15.97 27.60 11.94
CA ARG A 9 14.73 27.11 11.32
C ARG A 9 14.71 25.59 11.11
N ILE A 10 15.87 24.98 10.88
CA ILE A 10 16.00 23.51 10.89
C ILE A 10 15.82 22.96 12.31
N ALA A 11 16.33 23.67 13.32
CA ALA A 11 16.10 23.33 14.72
C ALA A 11 14.61 23.43 15.11
N ALA A 12 13.85 24.39 14.55
CA ALA A 12 12.42 24.53 14.82
C ALA A 12 11.55 23.44 14.15
N LEU A 13 11.95 22.93 12.98
CA LEU A 13 11.26 21.78 12.35
C LEU A 13 11.59 20.47 13.08
N ALA A 14 12.81 20.33 13.62
CA ALA A 14 13.15 19.24 14.52
C ALA A 14 12.45 19.34 15.89
N LEU A 15 12.21 20.55 16.41
CA LEU A 15 11.47 20.75 17.67
C LEU A 15 9.96 20.52 17.53
N ALA A 16 9.36 20.81 16.37
CA ALA A 16 7.95 20.57 16.12
C ALA A 16 7.61 19.08 15.91
N VAL A 17 8.61 18.27 15.51
CA VAL A 17 8.52 16.79 15.49
C VAL A 17 8.95 16.18 16.84
N GLY A 18 9.67 16.94 17.68
CA GLY A 18 10.26 16.50 18.95
C GLY A 18 9.45 16.75 20.22
N LEU A 19 8.21 17.27 20.13
CA LEU A 19 7.33 17.47 21.29
C LEU A 19 6.11 16.53 21.25
N ALA A 20 6.39 15.23 21.26
CA ALA A 20 5.53 14.26 21.91
C ALA A 20 6.44 13.29 22.70
N PRO A 21 6.54 13.41 24.03
CA PRO A 21 7.11 12.33 24.81
C PRO A 21 6.02 11.27 24.95
N ALA A 22 5.96 10.37 23.97
CA ALA A 22 5.63 9.00 24.25
C ALA A 22 6.80 8.19 23.71
N ARG A 23 7.81 8.00 24.56
CA ARG A 23 8.71 6.86 24.36
C ARG A 23 7.79 5.65 24.30
N ALA A 24 7.73 4.98 23.15
CA ALA A 24 7.19 3.64 23.08
C ALA A 24 7.99 2.79 24.08
N GLY A 25 7.35 2.39 25.16
CA GLY A 25 8.04 1.84 26.32
C GLY A 25 7.12 1.45 27.47
N GLU A 26 5.91 2.00 27.55
CA GLU A 26 4.89 1.49 28.45
C GLU A 26 3.72 0.89 27.66
N LEU A 27 3.73 -0.44 27.53
CA LEU A 27 2.54 -1.26 27.22
C LEU A 27 1.47 -1.19 28.34
N ALA A 28 1.52 -0.17 29.20
CA ALA A 28 0.73 -0.08 30.41
C ALA A 28 -0.70 0.38 30.08
N GLY A 29 -1.61 -0.59 29.97
CA GLY A 29 -3.04 -0.39 30.23
C GLY A 29 -4.01 -0.45 29.04
N ALA A 30 -3.55 -0.61 27.80
CA ALA A 30 -4.47 -0.76 26.67
C ALA A 30 -5.00 -2.21 26.58
N ALA A 31 -6.32 -2.40 26.52
CA ALA A 31 -6.87 -3.72 26.25
C ALA A 31 -6.66 -4.12 24.76
N PRO A 32 -6.53 -5.41 24.44
CA PRO A 32 -6.58 -5.89 23.06
C PRO A 32 -7.83 -5.36 22.36
N THR A 33 -7.66 -4.76 21.18
CA THR A 33 -8.78 -4.15 20.42
C THR A 33 -9.12 -5.00 19.21
N ARG A 34 -10.40 -5.35 19.05
CA ARG A 34 -10.94 -5.96 17.82
C ARG A 34 -11.39 -4.85 16.88
N VAL A 35 -10.97 -4.93 15.62
CA VAL A 35 -11.30 -3.97 14.56
C VAL A 35 -11.64 -4.73 13.29
N ASP A 36 -12.65 -4.26 12.57
CA ASP A 36 -12.98 -4.78 11.25
C ASP A 36 -12.06 -4.16 10.20
N GLN A 37 -11.43 -5.03 9.42
CA GLN A 37 -10.67 -4.66 8.24
C GLN A 37 -11.48 -5.11 7.02
N PRO A 38 -12.17 -4.18 6.33
CA PRO A 38 -12.81 -4.50 5.07
C PRO A 38 -11.80 -5.07 4.09
N VAL A 39 -12.17 -6.18 3.45
CA VAL A 39 -11.49 -6.63 2.24
C VAL A 39 -12.18 -5.96 1.06
N GLN A 40 -13.50 -6.07 0.97
CA GLN A 40 -14.29 -5.39 -0.04
C GLN A 40 -15.58 -4.84 0.56
N GLU A 41 -15.86 -3.57 0.29
CA GLU A 41 -17.20 -2.99 0.38
C GLU A 41 -17.69 -2.76 -1.04
N TYR A 42 -18.80 -3.40 -1.40
CA TYR A 42 -19.45 -3.26 -2.68
C TYR A 42 -20.36 -2.02 -2.63
N PHE A 43 -19.74 -0.84 -2.60
CA PHE A 43 -20.42 0.41 -2.95
C PHE A 43 -20.48 0.53 -4.48
N THR A 44 -21.40 1.34 -5.01
CA THR A 44 -21.61 1.48 -6.46
C THR A 44 -20.24 1.68 -7.11
N PRO A 45 -19.71 0.71 -7.90
CA PRO A 45 -18.32 0.75 -8.34
C PRO A 45 -18.05 1.87 -9.36
N PHE A 46 -19.04 2.72 -9.59
CA PHE A 46 -19.27 3.36 -10.86
C PHE A 46 -19.97 4.72 -10.64
N GLY A 47 -19.34 5.79 -11.11
CA GLY A 47 -19.96 7.11 -11.19
C GLY A 47 -21.09 7.18 -12.24
N PRO A 48 -21.82 8.30 -12.33
CA PRO A 48 -22.92 8.49 -13.29
C PRO A 48 -22.54 8.24 -14.76
N ASP A 49 -21.24 8.26 -15.09
CA ASP A 49 -20.70 8.12 -16.45
C ASP A 49 -20.36 6.68 -16.85
N THR A 50 -20.79 5.67 -16.09
CA THR A 50 -20.47 4.27 -16.43
C THR A 50 -21.39 3.64 -17.45
N THR A 51 -20.76 2.92 -18.37
CA THR A 51 -21.46 2.14 -19.36
C THR A 51 -21.85 0.76 -18.80
N PRO A 52 -22.86 0.09 -19.38
CA PRO A 52 -23.16 -1.31 -19.06
C PRO A 52 -21.98 -2.28 -19.26
N ALA A 53 -21.01 -1.93 -20.13
CA ALA A 53 -19.80 -2.72 -20.36
C ALA A 53 -18.83 -2.66 -19.15
N ASP A 54 -18.78 -1.51 -18.46
CA ASP A 54 -17.94 -1.32 -17.27
C ASP A 54 -18.45 -2.13 -16.07
N ARG A 55 -19.73 -2.52 -16.08
CA ARG A 55 -20.35 -3.33 -15.02
C ARG A 55 -19.83 -4.77 -14.97
N GLY A 56 -19.14 -5.23 -16.02
CA GLY A 56 -18.52 -6.54 -16.10
C GLY A 56 -16.99 -6.54 -15.94
N THR A 57 -16.34 -5.38 -15.80
CA THR A 57 -14.87 -5.26 -15.74
C THR A 57 -14.36 -5.21 -14.31
N TYR A 58 -14.11 -6.39 -13.74
CA TYR A 58 -13.41 -6.52 -12.45
C TYR A 58 -11.91 -6.15 -12.54
N GLY A 59 -11.34 -6.11 -13.75
CA GLY A 59 -9.90 -5.93 -13.99
C GLY A 59 -9.32 -4.54 -13.66
N THR A 60 -10.16 -3.56 -13.32
CA THR A 60 -9.75 -2.23 -12.84
C THR A 60 -10.13 -2.01 -11.37
N GLN A 61 -10.71 -3.01 -10.70
CA GLN A 61 -11.23 -2.88 -9.34
C GLN A 61 -10.23 -3.46 -8.34
N PHE A 62 -10.06 -2.75 -7.22
CA PHE A 62 -9.12 -3.12 -6.16
C PHE A 62 -9.85 -3.25 -4.83
N THR A 63 -9.35 -4.14 -3.98
CA THR A 63 -9.83 -4.30 -2.61
C THR A 63 -9.42 -3.12 -1.74
N HIS A 64 -10.01 -2.99 -0.54
CA HIS A 64 -9.52 -2.05 0.49
C HIS A 64 -8.14 -2.42 1.04
N LEU A 65 -7.62 -3.61 0.67
CA LEU A 65 -6.25 -4.02 0.89
C LEU A 65 -5.34 -3.61 -0.30
N GLY A 66 -5.82 -2.92 -1.33
CA GLY A 66 -5.05 -2.58 -2.52
C GLY A 66 -4.63 -3.78 -3.37
N THR A 67 -5.27 -4.93 -3.18
CA THR A 67 -5.08 -6.16 -3.96
C THR A 67 -6.16 -6.27 -5.04
N ASP A 68 -6.07 -7.28 -5.90
CA ASP A 68 -7.06 -7.57 -6.93
C ASP A 68 -8.16 -8.53 -6.44
N PHE A 69 -9.29 -8.51 -7.15
CA PHE A 69 -10.41 -9.41 -6.95
C PHE A 69 -11.11 -9.66 -8.29
N GLY A 70 -11.97 -10.68 -8.36
CA GLY A 70 -12.70 -10.94 -9.59
C GLY A 70 -13.72 -12.06 -9.48
N ALA A 71 -14.50 -12.22 -10.55
CA ALA A 71 -15.49 -13.28 -10.65
C ALA A 71 -14.86 -14.66 -10.88
N MET A 72 -15.52 -15.69 -10.37
CA MET A 72 -15.17 -17.09 -10.52
C MET A 72 -16.41 -17.99 -10.56
N GLY A 73 -16.19 -19.21 -11.04
CA GLY A 73 -17.20 -20.25 -11.16
C GLY A 73 -17.77 -20.35 -12.57
N PRO A 74 -18.40 -21.49 -12.91
CA PRO A 74 -18.99 -21.70 -14.24
C PRO A 74 -20.06 -20.65 -14.59
N GLU A 75 -20.73 -20.10 -13.57
CA GLU A 75 -21.81 -19.11 -13.74
C GLU A 75 -21.34 -17.68 -13.40
N ALA A 76 -20.03 -17.40 -13.44
CA ALA A 76 -19.45 -16.09 -13.14
C ALA A 76 -20.10 -14.92 -13.91
N GLY A 77 -20.57 -15.18 -15.14
CA GLY A 77 -21.27 -14.18 -15.96
C GLY A 77 -22.64 -13.75 -15.41
N ARG A 78 -23.16 -14.42 -14.38
CA ARG A 78 -24.39 -14.05 -13.67
C ARG A 78 -24.16 -13.15 -12.47
N ILE A 79 -22.90 -12.83 -12.16
CA ILE A 79 -22.56 -11.84 -11.14
C ILE A 79 -22.71 -10.45 -11.75
N GLY A 80 -23.55 -9.65 -11.13
CA GLY A 80 -23.75 -8.25 -11.48
C GLY A 80 -23.84 -7.39 -10.23
N TRP A 81 -24.49 -6.23 -10.37
CA TRP A 81 -24.59 -5.24 -9.30
C TRP A 81 -26.05 -4.93 -9.02
N ALA A 82 -26.45 -4.96 -7.75
CA ALA A 82 -27.75 -4.48 -7.32
C ALA A 82 -27.79 -2.95 -7.28
N GLU A 83 -28.99 -2.38 -7.24
CA GLU A 83 -29.19 -0.97 -6.93
C GLU A 83 -28.57 -0.65 -5.55
N GLY A 84 -27.79 0.43 -5.45
CA GLY A 84 -26.98 0.73 -4.26
C GLY A 84 -25.55 0.15 -4.28
N GLY A 85 -25.22 -0.74 -5.23
CA GLY A 85 -23.84 -1.16 -5.50
C GLY A 85 -23.41 -2.51 -4.95
N ALA A 86 -24.29 -3.26 -4.27
CA ALA A 86 -23.98 -4.59 -3.77
C ALA A 86 -23.70 -5.59 -4.90
N ALA A 87 -22.77 -6.52 -4.70
CA ALA A 87 -22.51 -7.59 -5.67
C ALA A 87 -23.67 -8.60 -5.64
N ARG A 88 -24.33 -8.83 -6.78
CA ARG A 88 -25.53 -9.67 -6.89
C ARG A 88 -25.25 -10.91 -7.71
N ALA A 89 -25.73 -12.07 -7.24
CA ALA A 89 -25.80 -13.29 -8.01
C ALA A 89 -27.26 -13.80 -8.06
N ASP A 90 -27.75 -14.15 -9.26
CA ASP A 90 -29.07 -14.76 -9.47
C ASP A 90 -28.94 -16.09 -10.19
N LEU A 91 -28.98 -17.17 -9.41
CA LEU A 91 -28.73 -18.55 -9.84
C LEU A 91 -30.00 -19.42 -9.84
N ARG A 92 -31.21 -18.82 -9.81
CA ARG A 92 -32.49 -19.57 -9.82
C ARG A 92 -32.66 -20.52 -11.00
N LYS A 93 -32.01 -20.20 -12.12
CA LYS A 93 -32.05 -20.96 -13.38
C LYS A 93 -30.64 -21.41 -13.80
N ALA A 94 -29.78 -21.67 -12.83
CA ALA A 94 -28.42 -22.10 -13.05
C ALA A 94 -28.19 -23.43 -12.34
N ASP A 95 -27.47 -24.32 -13.01
CA ASP A 95 -27.17 -25.68 -12.51
C ASP A 95 -25.80 -25.74 -11.82
N SER A 96 -25.11 -24.59 -11.74
CA SER A 96 -23.77 -24.47 -11.16
C SER A 96 -23.62 -23.20 -10.31
N TRP A 97 -22.43 -23.00 -9.76
CA TRP A 97 -22.14 -21.94 -8.79
C TRP A 97 -21.46 -20.73 -9.44
N ALA A 98 -21.53 -19.59 -8.74
CA ALA A 98 -20.80 -18.37 -9.07
C ALA A 98 -20.25 -17.74 -7.78
N GLY A 99 -19.18 -16.97 -7.87
CA GLY A 99 -18.64 -16.26 -6.71
C GLY A 99 -17.62 -15.19 -7.06
N LEU A 100 -17.17 -14.44 -6.06
CA LEU A 100 -16.03 -13.54 -6.18
C LEU A 100 -14.88 -14.03 -5.32
N TRP A 101 -13.67 -14.02 -5.88
CA TRP A 101 -12.42 -14.21 -5.15
C TRP A 101 -11.77 -12.87 -4.86
N HIS A 102 -11.09 -12.75 -3.73
CA HIS A 102 -10.31 -11.55 -3.34
C HIS A 102 -8.93 -11.98 -2.89
N SER A 103 -7.87 -11.45 -3.51
CA SER A 103 -6.52 -11.67 -3.02
C SER A 103 -6.33 -10.97 -1.67
N LEU A 104 -5.73 -11.63 -0.70
CA LEU A 104 -5.45 -11.07 0.63
C LEU A 104 -4.07 -10.41 0.72
N ALA A 105 -3.16 -10.74 -0.19
CA ALA A 105 -1.81 -10.21 -0.21
C ALA A 105 -1.22 -10.21 -1.63
N GLY A 106 -0.80 -9.04 -2.11
CA GLY A 106 -0.29 -8.88 -3.48
C GLY A 106 -1.32 -9.18 -4.57
N ALA A 107 -0.85 -9.34 -5.80
CA ALA A 107 -1.67 -9.79 -6.93
C ALA A 107 -2.08 -11.25 -6.76
N ALA A 108 -3.24 -11.67 -7.27
CA ALA A 108 -3.67 -13.07 -7.29
C ALA A 108 -2.66 -13.98 -7.98
N ALA A 109 -2.07 -13.49 -9.09
CA ALA A 109 -1.04 -14.19 -9.84
C ALA A 109 0.28 -14.37 -9.09
N ASP A 110 0.56 -13.54 -8.08
CA ASP A 110 1.75 -13.66 -7.24
C ASP A 110 1.54 -14.74 -6.17
N ARG A 111 1.86 -15.98 -6.53
CA ARG A 111 1.74 -17.14 -5.64
C ARG A 111 2.74 -17.12 -4.47
N GLY A 112 3.77 -16.27 -4.52
CA GLY A 112 4.79 -16.16 -3.46
C GLY A 112 4.35 -15.33 -2.27
N THR A 113 3.32 -14.49 -2.44
CA THR A 113 2.84 -13.58 -1.40
C THR A 113 1.54 -14.08 -0.77
N THR A 114 1.52 -14.28 0.54
CA THR A 114 0.36 -14.72 1.34
C THR A 114 0.20 -13.89 2.61
N LEU A 115 -0.97 -13.96 3.24
CA LEU A 115 -1.28 -13.35 4.53
C LEU A 115 -1.19 -14.40 5.63
N ASP A 116 -0.37 -14.15 6.66
CA ASP A 116 -0.32 -14.97 7.88
C ASP A 116 -1.35 -14.45 8.88
N PHE A 117 -2.41 -15.23 9.19
CA PHE A 117 -3.43 -14.79 10.15
C PHE A 117 -2.90 -14.70 11.59
N MET A 118 -1.76 -15.32 11.91
CA MET A 118 -1.07 -15.12 13.20
C MET A 118 -0.22 -13.84 13.22
N ARG A 119 0.15 -13.31 12.05
CA ARG A 119 1.05 -12.16 11.87
C ARG A 119 0.64 -11.40 10.62
N CYS A 120 -0.45 -10.62 10.72
CA CYS A 120 -1.06 -10.05 9.51
C CYS A 120 -0.23 -8.94 8.85
N TYR A 121 0.84 -8.46 9.50
CA TYR A 121 1.72 -7.43 8.97
C TYR A 121 3.07 -8.00 8.53
N PRO A 122 3.83 -7.27 7.67
CA PRO A 122 5.12 -7.73 7.19
C PRO A 122 6.07 -8.20 8.31
N ALA A 123 6.83 -9.24 8.04
CA ALA A 123 7.58 -10.00 9.04
C ALA A 123 8.68 -9.22 9.79
N TRP A 124 9.07 -8.05 9.28
CA TRP A 124 10.05 -7.16 9.93
C TRP A 124 9.44 -6.23 10.97
N ILE A 125 8.11 -6.20 11.11
CA ILE A 125 7.43 -5.64 12.28
C ILE A 125 7.54 -6.68 13.39
N LYS A 126 8.01 -6.24 14.57
CA LYS A 126 8.27 -7.16 15.69
C LYS A 126 7.01 -7.87 16.16
N ASP A 127 7.20 -9.07 16.69
CA ASP A 127 6.12 -9.99 17.06
C ASP A 127 5.15 -9.39 18.09
N GLU A 128 5.60 -8.55 19.03
CA GLU A 128 4.71 -7.90 20.01
C GLU A 128 3.73 -6.90 19.39
N TYR A 129 3.99 -6.43 18.17
CA TYR A 129 3.13 -5.50 17.42
C TYR A 129 2.30 -6.19 16.33
N GLN A 130 2.46 -7.49 16.11
CA GLN A 130 1.75 -8.23 15.07
C GLN A 130 0.27 -8.43 15.45
N PRO A 131 -0.68 -7.92 14.65
CA PRO A 131 -2.08 -8.24 14.83
C PRO A 131 -2.39 -9.65 14.31
N ARG A 132 -3.49 -10.21 14.82
CA ARG A 132 -4.01 -11.52 14.42
C ARG A 132 -5.36 -11.38 13.75
N CYS A 133 -5.67 -12.22 12.78
CA CYS A 133 -7.00 -12.30 12.18
C CYS A 133 -7.73 -13.50 12.76
N ASN A 134 -8.78 -13.25 13.55
CA ASN A 134 -9.49 -14.29 14.29
C ASN A 134 -10.83 -14.66 13.66
N GLY A 135 -11.14 -14.11 12.48
CA GLY A 135 -12.34 -14.49 11.75
C GLY A 135 -12.64 -13.59 10.58
N VAL A 136 -13.78 -13.86 9.96
CA VAL A 136 -14.31 -13.14 8.81
C VAL A 136 -15.72 -12.64 9.10
N TYR A 137 -16.08 -11.52 8.49
CA TYR A 137 -17.46 -11.05 8.47
C TYR A 137 -17.95 -10.91 7.03
N VAL A 138 -19.25 -11.09 6.83
CA VAL A 138 -19.93 -10.83 5.57
C VAL A 138 -21.27 -10.17 5.85
N ARG A 139 -21.63 -9.15 5.06
CA ARG A 139 -22.97 -8.56 5.04
C ARG A 139 -23.64 -8.96 3.74
N ALA A 140 -24.71 -9.74 3.84
CA ALA A 140 -25.42 -10.26 2.68
C ALA A 140 -26.92 -10.36 2.92
N SER A 141 -27.69 -10.41 1.84
CA SER A 141 -29.15 -10.59 1.82
C SER A 141 -29.57 -11.51 0.68
N GLY A 142 -30.83 -11.96 0.69
CA GLY A 142 -31.41 -12.85 -0.33
C GLY A 142 -31.73 -14.25 0.20
N SER A 143 -31.93 -15.21 -0.70
CA SER A 143 -32.39 -16.57 -0.40
C SER A 143 -31.43 -17.62 -0.95
N GLY A 144 -31.18 -18.69 -0.19
CA GLY A 144 -30.34 -19.81 -0.61
C GLY A 144 -29.09 -19.95 0.24
N ARG A 145 -27.96 -20.34 -0.36
CA ARG A 145 -26.73 -20.65 0.36
C ARG A 145 -25.54 -19.84 -0.11
N LEU A 146 -24.89 -19.20 0.86
CA LEU A 146 -23.65 -18.47 0.70
C LEU A 146 -22.50 -19.24 1.34
N GLY A 147 -21.61 -19.78 0.51
CA GLY A 147 -20.32 -20.31 0.92
C GLY A 147 -19.29 -19.19 1.13
N LEU A 148 -18.47 -19.31 2.15
CA LEU A 148 -17.27 -18.51 2.37
C LEU A 148 -16.08 -19.45 2.44
N GLU A 149 -14.99 -19.10 1.75
CA GLU A 149 -13.78 -19.92 1.72
C GLU A 149 -12.53 -19.05 1.91
N ILE A 150 -11.57 -19.56 2.68
CA ILE A 150 -10.20 -19.06 2.69
C ILE A 150 -9.33 -20.13 2.03
N LYS A 151 -8.58 -19.74 0.99
CA LYS A 151 -7.71 -20.64 0.23
C LYS A 151 -6.25 -20.22 0.32
N GLY A 152 -5.36 -21.20 0.23
CA GLY A 152 -3.93 -20.99 0.03
C GLY A 152 -3.60 -20.55 -1.39
N ALA A 153 -2.33 -20.24 -1.63
CA ALA A 153 -1.85 -19.87 -2.97
C ALA A 153 -1.93 -21.04 -3.96
N ASP A 154 -1.96 -22.28 -3.49
CA ASP A 154 -2.22 -23.51 -4.26
C ASP A 154 -3.72 -23.78 -4.48
N GLU A 155 -4.58 -22.84 -4.11
CA GLU A 155 -6.05 -22.93 -4.17
C GLU A 155 -6.66 -24.01 -3.25
N ARG A 156 -5.85 -24.62 -2.39
CA ARG A 156 -6.34 -25.53 -1.36
C ARG A 156 -7.18 -24.76 -0.36
N VAL A 157 -8.39 -25.27 -0.08
CA VAL A 157 -9.26 -24.73 0.98
C VAL A 157 -8.61 -24.97 2.33
N LEU A 158 -8.35 -23.88 3.06
CA LEU A 158 -7.80 -23.90 4.41
C LEU A 158 -8.92 -23.76 5.46
N TRP A 159 -9.99 -23.06 5.11
CA TRP A 159 -11.17 -22.86 5.95
C TRP A 159 -12.39 -22.60 5.06
N ALA A 160 -13.55 -23.13 5.46
CA ALA A 160 -14.81 -22.88 4.76
C ALA A 160 -16.01 -22.89 5.71
N ARG A 161 -17.04 -22.12 5.39
CA ARG A 161 -18.34 -22.08 6.08
C ARG A 161 -19.46 -21.82 5.09
N THR A 162 -20.65 -22.32 5.38
CA THR A 162 -21.87 -22.04 4.62
C THR A 162 -22.86 -21.29 5.51
N ILE A 163 -23.54 -20.31 4.94
CA ILE A 163 -24.56 -19.48 5.57
C ILE A 163 -25.86 -19.69 4.79
N ASP A 164 -26.91 -20.13 5.47
CA ASP A 164 -28.26 -20.15 4.92
C ASP A 164 -28.86 -18.73 5.00
N LEU A 165 -29.40 -18.24 3.88
CA LEU A 165 -30.00 -16.91 3.75
C LEU A 165 -31.53 -17.00 3.69
N ASP A 166 -32.21 -16.09 4.38
CA ASP A 166 -33.67 -16.08 4.61
C ASP A 166 -34.36 -14.75 4.21
N ASP A 167 -33.88 -14.15 3.13
CA ASP A 167 -34.29 -12.87 2.53
C ASP A 167 -34.04 -11.60 3.38
N ARG A 168 -33.59 -11.74 4.62
CA ARG A 168 -33.24 -10.61 5.47
C ARG A 168 -31.77 -10.23 5.33
N PRO A 169 -31.44 -8.92 5.22
CA PRO A 169 -30.07 -8.46 5.34
C PRO A 169 -29.48 -8.89 6.69
N LYS A 170 -28.34 -9.55 6.64
CA LYS A 170 -27.66 -10.07 7.83
C LYS A 170 -26.17 -9.84 7.71
N GLU A 171 -25.60 -9.31 8.78
CA GLU A 171 -24.18 -9.41 9.01
C GLU A 171 -23.90 -10.71 9.77
N THR A 172 -23.07 -11.57 9.19
CA THR A 172 -22.64 -12.82 9.80
C THR A 172 -21.16 -12.74 10.10
N ARG A 173 -20.78 -13.10 11.32
CA ARG A 173 -19.42 -13.05 11.83
C ARG A 173 -19.01 -14.46 12.23
N LEU A 174 -17.90 -14.94 11.68
CA LEU A 174 -17.47 -16.33 11.80
C LEU A 174 -16.03 -16.36 12.26
N ASP A 175 -15.78 -17.01 13.39
CA ASP A 175 -14.42 -17.17 13.88
C ASP A 175 -13.64 -18.20 13.05
N CYS A 176 -12.33 -17.98 12.96
CA CYS A 176 -11.39 -18.92 12.38
C CYS A 176 -10.19 -19.11 13.34
N ASP A 177 -9.55 -20.27 13.27
CA ASP A 177 -8.29 -20.51 13.98
C ASP A 177 -7.14 -19.90 13.15
N PRO A 178 -6.48 -18.83 13.63
CA PRO A 178 -5.43 -18.18 12.88
C PRO A 178 -4.22 -19.10 12.64
N ALA A 179 -3.98 -20.09 13.52
CA ALA A 179 -2.86 -21.02 13.40
C ALA A 179 -2.97 -21.92 12.16
N GLY A 180 -4.19 -22.21 11.69
CA GLY A 180 -4.46 -22.95 10.46
C GLY A 180 -4.38 -22.10 9.19
N LEU A 181 -4.24 -20.77 9.31
CA LEU A 181 -4.40 -19.80 8.22
C LEU A 181 -3.16 -18.94 8.00
N ARG A 182 -1.97 -19.54 8.17
CA ARG A 182 -0.69 -18.84 8.05
C ARG A 182 -0.22 -18.57 6.62
N SER A 183 -0.91 -19.15 5.63
CA SER A 183 -0.60 -19.02 4.21
C SER A 183 -1.85 -18.67 3.39
N ALA A 184 -2.75 -17.87 3.96
CA ALA A 184 -3.99 -17.47 3.31
C ALA A 184 -3.70 -16.57 2.10
N LYS A 185 -4.24 -16.93 0.93
CA LYS A 185 -4.11 -16.15 -0.31
C LYS A 185 -5.41 -15.52 -0.74
N PHE A 186 -6.52 -16.26 -0.65
CA PHE A 186 -7.81 -15.80 -1.14
C PHE A 186 -8.87 -15.83 -0.05
N LEU A 187 -9.73 -14.81 -0.04
CA LEU A 187 -11.02 -14.83 0.65
C LEU A 187 -12.13 -14.76 -0.39
N ASN A 188 -12.96 -15.79 -0.40
CA ASN A 188 -13.95 -16.01 -1.43
C ASN A 188 -15.34 -16.04 -0.82
N TRP A 189 -16.32 -15.57 -1.60
CA TRP A 189 -17.70 -15.94 -1.39
C TRP A 189 -18.26 -16.67 -2.61
N VAL A 190 -19.15 -17.63 -2.39
CA VAL A 190 -19.71 -18.54 -3.39
C VAL A 190 -21.21 -18.62 -3.19
N ALA A 191 -21.99 -18.35 -4.24
CA ALA A 191 -23.41 -18.64 -4.31
C ALA A 191 -23.61 -20.06 -4.89
N GLU A 192 -24.32 -20.92 -4.15
CA GLU A 192 -24.68 -22.26 -4.63
C GLU A 192 -25.80 -22.22 -5.69
N PRO A 193 -25.97 -23.28 -6.52
CA PRO A 193 -27.09 -23.37 -7.45
C PRO A 193 -28.45 -23.08 -6.79
N GLY A 194 -29.33 -22.36 -7.49
CA GLY A 194 -30.64 -21.95 -6.96
C GLY A 194 -30.63 -20.72 -6.04
N THR A 195 -29.45 -20.20 -5.68
CA THR A 195 -29.33 -19.04 -4.77
C THR A 195 -29.59 -17.71 -5.48
N VAL A 196 -30.25 -16.79 -4.79
CA VAL A 196 -30.29 -15.36 -5.16
C VAL A 196 -29.75 -14.59 -3.99
N LEU A 197 -28.64 -13.89 -4.17
CA LEU A 197 -28.05 -13.12 -3.08
C LEU A 197 -27.52 -11.77 -3.55
N ALA A 198 -27.39 -10.86 -2.58
CA ALA A 198 -26.61 -9.64 -2.70
C ALA A 198 -25.62 -9.58 -1.54
N VAL A 199 -24.34 -9.37 -1.83
CA VAL A 199 -23.27 -9.15 -0.86
C VAL A 199 -22.90 -7.67 -0.86
N ASP A 200 -22.98 -7.04 0.30
CA ASP A 200 -22.61 -5.62 0.47
C ASP A 200 -21.16 -5.47 0.92
N ALA A 201 -20.67 -6.37 1.76
CA ALA A 201 -19.32 -6.29 2.28
C ALA A 201 -18.80 -7.67 2.71
N ILE A 202 -17.49 -7.85 2.60
CA ILE A 202 -16.75 -8.98 3.16
C ILE A 202 -15.44 -8.48 3.75
N GLY A 203 -15.05 -8.99 4.91
CA GLY A 203 -13.86 -8.51 5.59
C GLY A 203 -13.30 -9.44 6.66
N LEU A 204 -12.20 -8.98 7.26
CA LEU A 204 -11.44 -9.68 8.29
C LEU A 204 -11.71 -9.05 9.67
N MET A 205 -11.75 -9.89 10.70
CA MET A 205 -11.86 -9.47 12.09
C MET A 205 -10.47 -9.49 12.73
N ILE A 206 -9.85 -8.32 12.85
CA ILE A 206 -8.46 -8.16 13.28
C ILE A 206 -8.40 -7.86 14.78
N GLN A 207 -7.59 -8.63 15.50
CA GLN A 207 -7.25 -8.44 16.90
C GLN A 207 -5.87 -7.81 17.01
N TYR A 208 -5.81 -6.57 17.49
CA TYR A 208 -4.55 -5.88 17.77
C TYR A 208 -4.04 -6.23 19.18
N PRO A 209 -2.70 -6.27 19.37
CA PRO A 209 -2.13 -6.26 20.71
C PRO A 209 -2.48 -4.94 21.45
N PRO A 210 -2.37 -4.93 22.79
CA PRO A 210 -2.41 -3.73 23.62
C PRO A 210 -1.55 -2.57 23.08
N LEU A 211 -2.18 -1.59 22.43
CA LEU A 211 -1.49 -0.41 21.89
C LEU A 211 -2.33 0.85 22.05
N ALA A 212 -1.68 1.96 22.36
CA ALA A 212 -2.31 3.28 22.33
C ALA A 212 -2.81 3.59 20.91
N LEU A 213 -3.90 4.37 20.80
CA LEU A 213 -4.53 4.68 19.52
C LEU A 213 -3.53 5.29 18.52
N ALA A 214 -2.68 6.23 18.97
CA ALA A 214 -1.70 6.89 18.11
C ALA A 214 -0.69 5.89 17.52
N ASP A 215 -0.16 4.99 18.34
CA ASP A 215 0.80 3.97 17.91
C ASP A 215 0.15 2.94 16.99
N ARG A 216 -1.10 2.54 17.30
CA ARG A 216 -1.88 1.67 16.41
C ARG A 216 -2.13 2.33 15.06
N THR A 217 -2.52 3.61 15.03
CA THR A 217 -2.74 4.34 13.78
C THR A 217 -1.44 4.43 12.97
N PHE A 218 -0.32 4.75 13.61
CA PHE A 218 0.98 4.77 12.95
C PHE A 218 1.36 3.38 12.40
N LEU A 219 1.20 2.34 13.20
CA LEU A 219 1.47 0.95 12.82
C LEU A 219 0.63 0.52 11.61
N VAL A 220 -0.67 0.82 11.61
CA VAL A 220 -1.57 0.51 10.48
C VAL A 220 -1.11 1.22 9.21
N ALA A 221 -0.79 2.51 9.30
CA ALA A 221 -0.32 3.29 8.16
C ALA A 221 1.02 2.76 7.63
N TYR A 222 1.97 2.50 8.52
CA TYR A 222 3.26 1.92 8.17
C TYR A 222 3.12 0.54 7.53
N ALA A 223 2.31 -0.36 8.12
CA ALA A 223 2.09 -1.70 7.60
C ALA A 223 1.44 -1.69 6.20
N LYS A 224 0.53 -0.75 5.93
CA LYS A 224 -0.06 -0.57 4.60
C LYS A 224 1.01 -0.21 3.56
N LEU A 225 1.90 0.75 3.87
CA LEU A 225 3.02 1.10 3.00
C LEU A 225 3.99 -0.07 2.83
N ALA A 226 4.30 -0.77 3.92
CA ALA A 226 5.23 -1.89 3.96
C ALA A 226 4.78 -3.08 3.09
N ARG A 227 3.48 -3.23 2.80
CA ARG A 227 2.97 -4.24 1.85
C ARG A 227 3.36 -3.98 0.39
N CYS A 228 3.79 -2.76 0.06
CA CYS A 228 4.35 -2.42 -1.25
C CYS A 228 5.87 -2.62 -1.31
N ALA A 229 6.55 -2.77 -0.17
CA ALA A 229 8.00 -2.92 -0.14
C ALA A 229 8.43 -4.31 -0.59
N VAL A 230 9.52 -4.37 -1.35
CA VAL A 230 10.16 -5.62 -1.78
C VAL A 230 11.50 -5.74 -1.06
N PRO A 231 11.66 -6.67 -0.12
CA PRO A 231 12.87 -6.80 0.68
C PRO A 231 14.15 -6.85 -0.16
N GLY A 232 15.18 -6.11 0.27
CA GLY A 232 16.50 -6.08 -0.36
C GLY A 232 16.60 -5.26 -1.66
N THR A 233 15.49 -4.74 -2.19
CA THR A 233 15.53 -3.94 -3.42
C THR A 233 15.75 -2.45 -3.17
N GLY A 234 15.40 -1.97 -1.96
CA GLY A 234 15.37 -0.55 -1.65
C GLY A 234 14.24 0.23 -2.34
N LEU A 235 13.36 -0.45 -3.07
CA LEU A 235 12.27 0.12 -3.82
C LEU A 235 10.91 -0.39 -3.32
N VAL A 236 9.88 0.44 -3.52
CA VAL A 236 8.50 0.07 -3.24
C VAL A 236 7.68 0.13 -4.52
N LYS A 237 6.75 -0.81 -4.66
CA LYS A 237 5.75 -0.80 -5.72
C LYS A 237 4.88 0.44 -5.58
N ASP A 238 4.46 1.01 -6.69
CA ASP A 238 3.44 2.06 -6.70
C ASP A 238 2.11 1.56 -6.11
N GLN A 239 1.74 0.32 -6.44
CA GLN A 239 0.48 -0.29 -6.01
C GLN A 239 0.71 -1.75 -5.58
N SER A 240 0.03 -2.18 -4.51
CA SER A 240 0.27 -3.50 -3.91
C SER A 240 -0.09 -4.68 -4.83
N HIS A 241 -1.06 -4.51 -5.73
CA HIS A 241 -1.47 -5.53 -6.71
C HIS A 241 -0.54 -5.60 -7.92
N ARG A 242 0.43 -4.69 -8.10
CA ARG A 242 1.38 -4.79 -9.21
C ARG A 242 2.48 -5.81 -8.88
N PRO A 243 3.05 -6.50 -9.89
CA PRO A 243 4.26 -7.28 -9.69
C PRO A 243 5.43 -6.40 -9.27
N ALA A 244 6.32 -6.93 -8.44
CA ALA A 244 7.56 -6.27 -8.06
C ALA A 244 8.39 -5.92 -9.31
N GLY A 245 8.91 -4.69 -9.38
CA GLY A 245 9.70 -4.25 -10.53
C GLY A 245 8.90 -3.92 -11.78
N ALA A 246 7.58 -4.14 -11.81
CA ALA A 246 6.77 -3.75 -12.96
C ALA A 246 6.61 -2.22 -13.02
N PHE A 247 6.43 -1.57 -11.87
CA PHE A 247 6.24 -0.14 -11.74
C PHE A 247 6.51 0.29 -10.29
N ASP A 248 7.76 0.58 -9.99
CA ASP A 248 8.21 0.95 -8.64
C ASP A 248 8.33 2.47 -8.54
N ALA A 249 7.90 3.03 -7.41
CA ALA A 249 7.75 4.48 -7.20
C ALA A 249 8.92 5.05 -6.39
N ILE A 250 9.67 5.97 -6.98
CA ILE A 250 10.84 6.61 -6.35
C ILE A 250 10.49 7.48 -5.13
N PRO A 251 9.53 8.41 -5.18
CA PRO A 251 9.19 9.22 -4.01
C PRO A 251 8.66 8.35 -2.86
N ALA A 252 7.82 7.37 -3.17
CA ALA A 252 7.30 6.43 -2.19
C ALA A 252 8.41 5.57 -1.57
N SER A 253 9.46 5.22 -2.32
CA SER A 253 10.61 4.48 -1.80
C SER A 253 11.37 5.30 -0.75
N GLY A 254 11.58 6.60 -1.01
CA GLY A 254 12.16 7.51 -0.02
C GLY A 254 11.29 7.65 1.23
N LEU A 255 9.99 7.87 1.05
CA LEU A 255 9.02 8.00 2.15
C LEU A 255 8.89 6.71 2.98
N TYR A 256 8.95 5.55 2.35
CA TYR A 256 8.95 4.27 3.05
C TYR A 256 10.20 4.12 3.92
N THR A 257 11.37 4.52 3.42
CA THR A 257 12.61 4.52 4.20
C THR A 257 12.53 5.46 5.41
N LEU A 258 11.97 6.66 5.24
CA LEU A 258 11.68 7.56 6.36
C LEU A 258 10.69 6.94 7.37
N ALA A 259 9.60 6.36 6.88
CA ALA A 259 8.61 5.71 7.73
C ALA A 259 9.21 4.54 8.51
N THR A 260 10.14 3.79 7.91
CA THR A 260 10.86 2.68 8.55
C THR A 260 11.83 3.20 9.62
N ALA A 261 12.54 4.30 9.37
CA ALA A 261 13.36 4.96 10.38
C ALA A 261 12.52 5.46 11.58
N ALA A 262 11.37 6.08 11.32
CA ALA A 262 10.44 6.51 12.36
C ALA A 262 9.81 5.32 13.11
N ALA A 263 9.55 4.20 12.43
CA ALA A 263 9.08 2.96 13.04
C ALA A 263 10.14 2.35 13.97
N ALA A 264 11.43 2.44 13.60
CA ALA A 264 12.54 1.99 14.44
C ALA A 264 12.71 2.85 15.69
N ASP A 265 12.59 4.18 15.55
CA ASP A 265 12.62 5.12 16.68
C ASP A 265 11.47 4.86 17.67
N ARG A 266 10.30 4.44 17.15
CA ARG A 266 9.16 3.96 17.93
C ARG A 266 9.27 2.51 18.41
N GLY A 267 10.36 1.81 18.11
CA GLY A 267 10.59 0.43 18.52
C GLY A 267 9.73 -0.63 17.82
N LEU A 268 8.93 -0.27 16.81
CA LEU A 268 8.05 -1.20 16.05
C LEU A 268 8.82 -2.15 15.14
N VAL A 269 9.98 -1.70 14.66
CA VAL A 269 10.93 -2.48 13.87
C VAL A 269 12.31 -2.36 14.49
N ASP A 270 13.20 -3.29 14.17
CA ASP A 270 14.59 -3.19 14.63
C ASP A 270 15.34 -2.06 13.92
N ARG A 271 16.23 -1.39 14.67
CA ARG A 271 17.11 -0.35 14.10
C ARG A 271 17.95 -0.87 12.94
N THR A 272 18.41 -2.12 13.03
CA THR A 272 19.16 -2.78 11.95
C THR A 272 18.33 -2.89 10.67
N THR A 273 17.04 -3.22 10.77
CA THR A 273 16.13 -3.25 9.62
C THR A 273 16.01 -1.88 8.97
N ALA A 274 15.90 -0.81 9.76
CA ALA A 274 15.82 0.55 9.22
C ALA A 274 17.14 1.00 8.56
N LEU A 275 18.29 0.68 9.15
CA LEU A 275 19.60 0.95 8.54
C LEU A 275 19.79 0.19 7.22
N THR A 276 19.40 -1.09 7.18
CA THR A 276 19.44 -1.89 5.94
C THR A 276 18.51 -1.29 4.88
N THR A 277 17.30 -0.89 5.25
CA THR A 277 16.35 -0.25 4.34
C THR A 277 16.93 1.04 3.75
N LEU A 278 17.53 1.90 4.59
CA LEU A 278 18.22 3.10 4.14
C LEU A 278 19.38 2.79 3.18
N ALA A 279 20.22 1.82 3.52
CA ALA A 279 21.35 1.41 2.69
C ALA A 279 20.89 0.87 1.34
N ASP A 280 19.84 0.04 1.32
CA ASP A 280 19.31 -0.56 0.09
C ASP A 280 18.65 0.49 -0.81
N THR A 281 17.85 1.41 -0.27
CA THR A 281 17.26 2.50 -1.07
C THR A 281 18.33 3.42 -1.65
N ARG A 282 19.36 3.77 -0.87
CA ARG A 282 20.49 4.57 -1.38
C ARG A 282 21.22 3.84 -2.50
N ARG A 283 21.48 2.54 -2.35
CA ARG A 283 22.12 1.71 -3.38
C ARG A 283 21.27 1.65 -4.64
N ALA A 284 19.95 1.46 -4.49
CA ALA A 284 19.02 1.49 -5.59
C ALA A 284 19.10 2.82 -6.33
N PHE A 285 18.91 3.94 -5.64
CA PHE A 285 18.95 5.28 -6.25
C PHE A 285 20.29 5.61 -6.90
N ALA A 286 21.40 5.19 -6.31
CA ALA A 286 22.72 5.35 -6.91
C ALA A 286 22.82 4.64 -8.28
N SER A 287 22.21 3.46 -8.42
CA SER A 287 22.23 2.65 -9.64
C SER A 287 21.26 3.08 -10.74
N LEU A 288 20.24 3.89 -10.40
CA LEU A 288 19.24 4.33 -11.37
C LEU A 288 19.81 5.32 -12.40
N PRO A 289 19.28 5.30 -13.64
CA PRO A 289 19.55 6.37 -14.59
C PRO A 289 19.09 7.71 -14.00
N LYS A 290 19.87 8.77 -14.24
CA LYS A 290 19.55 10.13 -13.81
C LYS A 290 19.68 11.06 -15.00
N ALA A 291 18.78 12.03 -15.09
CA ALA A 291 18.89 13.13 -16.04
C ALA A 291 19.34 14.38 -15.30
N ASP A 292 20.58 14.83 -15.52
CA ASP A 292 21.10 16.06 -14.90
C ASP A 292 21.01 16.05 -13.35
N GLY A 293 21.08 14.85 -12.74
CA GLY A 293 20.96 14.60 -11.31
C GLY A 293 19.54 14.28 -10.83
N TRP A 294 18.51 14.54 -11.64
CA TRP A 294 17.11 14.23 -11.34
C TRP A 294 16.84 12.73 -11.41
N LEU A 295 16.13 12.22 -10.41
CA LEU A 295 15.69 10.83 -10.34
C LEU A 295 14.44 10.61 -11.23
N PRO A 296 14.24 9.39 -11.73
CA PRO A 296 12.98 8.98 -12.35
C PRO A 296 11.80 9.18 -11.38
N HIS A 297 10.60 9.45 -11.91
CA HIS A 297 9.36 9.34 -11.14
C HIS A 297 9.05 7.87 -10.82
N PHE A 298 9.04 7.04 -11.87
CA PHE A 298 8.83 5.60 -11.77
C PHE A 298 9.93 4.83 -12.49
N VAL A 299 10.18 3.62 -12.01
CA VAL A 299 11.13 2.69 -12.62
C VAL A 299 10.51 1.33 -12.88
N THR A 300 10.98 0.69 -13.94
CA THR A 300 10.61 -0.68 -14.30
C THR A 300 11.88 -1.51 -14.44
N ARG A 301 11.82 -2.76 -14.00
CA ARG A 301 12.89 -3.74 -14.14
C ARG A 301 12.82 -4.37 -15.53
N GLY A 302 13.87 -4.19 -16.32
CA GLY A 302 13.99 -4.78 -17.64
C GLY A 302 14.27 -6.29 -17.60
N PRO A 303 14.23 -6.97 -18.77
CA PRO A 303 14.55 -8.39 -18.89
C PRO A 303 15.98 -8.75 -18.44
N ASP A 304 16.90 -7.79 -18.48
CA ASP A 304 18.28 -7.92 -18.00
C ASP A 304 18.41 -7.78 -16.47
N GLY A 305 17.28 -7.62 -15.77
CA GLY A 305 17.20 -7.46 -14.32
C GLY A 305 17.56 -6.05 -13.84
N LYS A 306 17.90 -5.11 -14.72
CA LYS A 306 18.26 -3.73 -14.35
C LYS A 306 17.03 -2.84 -14.32
N TYR A 307 17.05 -1.84 -13.45
CA TYR A 307 16.02 -0.82 -13.42
C TYR A 307 16.33 0.30 -14.41
N GLY A 308 15.31 0.71 -15.15
CA GLY A 308 15.31 1.89 -16.01
C GLY A 308 14.08 2.76 -15.73
N LEU A 309 14.04 3.93 -16.36
CA LEU A 309 12.86 4.79 -16.36
C LEU A 309 11.65 4.00 -16.90
N ALA A 310 10.52 4.09 -16.20
CA ALA A 310 9.29 3.43 -16.67
C ALA A 310 8.80 4.10 -17.97
N PRO A 311 8.37 3.32 -18.99
CA PRO A 311 7.91 3.88 -20.26
C PRO A 311 6.80 4.92 -20.09
N GLY A 312 6.91 6.04 -20.81
CA GLY A 312 5.93 7.13 -20.77
C GLY A 312 6.01 8.03 -19.53
N THR A 313 7.04 7.88 -18.70
CA THR A 313 7.26 8.69 -17.49
C THR A 313 8.48 9.63 -17.64
N GLU A 314 8.75 10.39 -16.59
CA GLU A 314 9.66 11.53 -16.56
C GLU A 314 10.72 11.41 -15.46
N TYR A 315 11.72 12.29 -15.52
CA TYR A 315 12.59 12.59 -14.39
C TYR A 315 12.00 13.77 -13.62
N GLY A 316 11.38 13.49 -12.47
CA GLY A 316 10.53 14.43 -11.76
C GLY A 316 11.26 15.25 -10.69
N THR A 317 11.05 16.56 -10.69
CA THR A 317 11.64 17.47 -9.70
C THR A 317 11.04 17.26 -8.30
N VAL A 318 9.72 17.09 -8.20
CA VAL A 318 9.04 16.80 -6.93
C VAL A 318 9.40 15.42 -6.42
N ASP A 319 9.46 14.42 -7.30
CA ASP A 319 9.77 13.04 -6.94
C ASP A 319 11.16 12.92 -6.34
N THR A 320 12.13 13.56 -7.01
CA THR A 320 13.50 13.69 -6.53
C THR A 320 13.57 14.42 -5.19
N SER A 321 12.78 15.49 -5.03
CA SER A 321 12.74 16.28 -3.81
C SER A 321 12.19 15.48 -2.63
N ILE A 322 11.04 14.82 -2.81
CA ILE A 322 10.43 13.96 -1.79
C ILE A 322 11.40 12.85 -1.41
N ALA A 323 11.98 12.17 -2.41
CA ALA A 323 12.91 11.08 -2.20
C ALA A 323 14.12 11.50 -1.35
N TYR A 324 14.83 12.58 -1.74
CA TYR A 324 16.03 12.98 -1.01
C TYR A 324 15.75 13.61 0.35
N HIS A 325 14.68 14.41 0.51
CA HIS A 325 14.29 14.91 1.83
C HIS A 325 13.98 13.75 2.78
N ALA A 326 13.24 12.74 2.30
CA ALA A 326 12.89 11.59 3.11
C ALA A 326 14.13 10.77 3.51
N LEU A 327 15.07 10.54 2.58
CA LEU A 327 16.33 9.85 2.90
C LEU A 327 17.20 10.64 3.88
N LEU A 328 17.27 11.97 3.73
CA LEU A 328 18.05 12.82 4.62
C LEU A 328 17.50 12.77 6.06
N LEU A 329 16.17 12.88 6.20
CA LEU A 329 15.49 12.76 7.49
C LEU A 329 15.65 11.35 8.08
N ALA A 330 15.55 10.31 7.26
CA ALA A 330 15.76 8.93 7.70
C ALA A 330 17.19 8.73 8.26
N ALA A 331 18.21 9.18 7.52
CA ALA A 331 19.60 9.13 7.97
C ALA A 331 19.80 9.91 9.28
N HIS A 332 19.17 11.08 9.40
CA HIS A 332 19.22 11.89 10.60
C HIS A 332 18.61 11.18 11.82
N ILE A 333 17.40 10.63 11.70
CA ILE A 333 16.73 9.85 12.76
C ILE A 333 17.59 8.64 13.17
N LEU A 334 18.21 7.99 12.19
CA LEU A 334 19.09 6.84 12.41
C LEU A 334 20.51 7.24 12.83
N GLY A 335 20.81 8.53 13.00
CA GLY A 335 22.13 9.03 13.37
C GLY A 335 23.26 8.61 12.40
N ASP A 336 22.92 8.25 11.16
CA ASP A 336 23.88 7.80 10.14
C ASP A 336 24.46 9.02 9.41
N ARG A 337 25.53 9.57 9.97
CA ARG A 337 26.18 10.79 9.46
C ARG A 337 26.85 10.61 8.11
N ASP A 338 27.35 9.42 7.83
CA ASP A 338 27.97 9.11 6.55
C ASP A 338 26.91 9.04 5.44
N ALA A 339 25.75 8.44 5.73
CA ALA A 339 24.61 8.47 4.83
C ALA A 339 24.11 9.89 4.59
N GLU A 340 23.94 10.68 5.65
CA GLU A 340 23.51 12.09 5.58
C GLU A 340 24.44 12.92 4.68
N ALA A 341 25.76 12.81 4.89
CA ALA A 341 26.75 13.52 4.08
C ALA A 341 26.74 13.10 2.60
N ALA A 342 26.60 11.79 2.33
CA ALA A 342 26.53 11.28 0.96
C ALA A 342 25.27 11.74 0.23
N ILE A 343 24.11 11.73 0.91
CA ILE A 343 22.85 12.22 0.35
C ILE A 343 22.96 13.71 -0.01
N LEU A 344 23.51 14.54 0.89
CA LEU A 344 23.76 15.96 0.61
C LEU A 344 24.72 16.16 -0.57
N ALA A 345 25.73 15.30 -0.71
CA ALA A 345 26.64 15.35 -1.84
C ALA A 345 25.93 15.02 -3.17
N ASP A 346 24.96 14.11 -3.16
CA ASP A 346 24.15 13.79 -4.34
C ASP A 346 23.18 14.92 -4.70
N ILE A 347 22.52 15.54 -3.71
CA ILE A 347 21.65 16.71 -3.91
C ILE A 347 22.44 17.85 -4.59
N ARG A 348 23.67 18.12 -4.15
CA ARG A 348 24.52 19.18 -4.74
C ARG A 348 24.89 18.95 -6.21
N LYS A 349 24.74 17.73 -6.74
CA LYS A 349 25.01 17.42 -8.16
C LYS A 349 23.81 17.75 -9.05
N ILE A 350 22.64 18.02 -8.48
CA ILE A 350 21.41 18.29 -9.23
C ILE A 350 21.51 19.64 -9.94
N ARG A 351 21.24 19.64 -11.25
CA ARG A 351 21.31 20.83 -12.11
C ARG A 351 19.96 21.50 -12.24
N PHE A 352 19.61 22.35 -11.27
CA PHE A 352 18.38 23.14 -11.28
C PHE A 352 18.27 24.10 -12.47
N ASP A 353 19.40 24.58 -13.00
CA ASP A 353 19.45 25.44 -14.18
C ASP A 353 18.80 24.79 -15.42
N ARG A 354 18.78 23.44 -15.48
CA ARG A 354 18.27 22.66 -16.61
C ARG A 354 16.75 22.53 -16.61
N VAL A 355 16.12 22.67 -15.44
CA VAL A 355 14.67 22.61 -15.26
C VAL A 355 14.06 23.98 -14.93
N ARG A 356 14.86 25.05 -14.98
CA ARG A 356 14.35 26.40 -14.75
C ARG A 356 13.81 26.98 -16.06
N GLY A 357 12.54 27.35 -16.06
CA GLY A 357 11.92 28.05 -17.17
C GLY A 357 12.43 29.47 -17.36
N SER A 358 12.21 30.04 -18.54
CA SER A 358 12.46 31.46 -18.83
C SER A 358 11.59 32.41 -17.98
N ASP A 359 10.46 31.91 -17.49
CA ASP A 359 9.58 32.55 -16.50
C ASP A 359 10.16 32.53 -15.08
N GLY A 360 11.31 31.89 -14.87
CA GLY A 360 12.00 31.80 -13.60
C GLY A 360 11.47 30.72 -12.66
N PHE A 361 10.44 29.96 -13.04
CA PHE A 361 9.88 28.87 -12.24
C PHE A 361 10.58 27.54 -12.53
N VAL A 362 10.55 26.63 -11.56
CA VAL A 362 11.05 25.26 -11.74
C VAL A 362 9.98 24.45 -12.47
N ARG A 363 10.34 23.83 -13.58
CA ARG A 363 9.49 22.91 -14.34
C ARG A 363 9.24 21.62 -13.55
N TYR A 364 8.17 20.91 -13.87
CA TYR A 364 7.85 19.64 -13.20
C TYR A 364 8.95 18.59 -13.33
N GLY A 365 9.74 18.64 -14.41
CA GLY A 365 10.81 17.67 -14.64
C GLY A 365 11.41 17.79 -16.03
N LEU A 366 12.15 16.75 -16.40
CA LEU A 366 12.61 16.48 -17.76
C LEU A 366 11.81 15.30 -18.31
N ALA A 367 11.40 15.37 -19.57
CA ALA A 367 10.76 14.27 -20.28
C ALA A 367 11.65 13.00 -20.27
N GLY A 368 11.10 11.86 -20.71
CA GLY A 368 11.82 10.59 -20.69
C GLY A 368 13.11 10.54 -21.52
N ASP A 369 13.33 11.51 -22.42
CA ASP A 369 14.60 11.71 -23.13
C ASP A 369 15.73 12.26 -22.23
N GLY A 370 15.40 12.67 -21.00
CA GLY A 370 16.30 13.27 -20.02
C GLY A 370 16.85 14.63 -20.42
N LYS A 371 16.26 15.31 -21.41
CA LYS A 371 16.79 16.55 -22.01
C LYS A 371 15.75 17.64 -22.12
N THR A 372 14.52 17.30 -22.50
CA THR A 372 13.45 18.26 -22.77
C THR A 372 12.74 18.63 -21.47
N PRO A 373 12.76 19.89 -21.02
CA PRO A 373 11.97 20.30 -19.86
C PRO A 373 10.47 20.16 -20.13
N LEU A 374 9.72 19.69 -19.13
CA LEU A 374 8.27 19.63 -19.20
C LEU A 374 7.67 21.04 -19.22
N ALA A 375 6.54 21.21 -19.91
CA ALA A 375 5.89 22.52 -20.05
C ALA A 375 5.32 23.05 -18.72
N GLY A 376 4.77 22.15 -17.88
CA GLY A 376 4.25 22.49 -16.56
C GLY A 376 5.35 22.84 -15.56
N GLY A 377 5.02 23.64 -14.55
CA GLY A 377 5.97 24.06 -13.52
C GLY A 377 5.31 24.48 -12.21
N TRP A 378 6.13 24.55 -11.16
CA TRP A 378 5.75 24.89 -9.80
C TRP A 378 5.63 26.41 -9.65
N ILE A 379 4.45 26.93 -10.01
CA ILE A 379 4.17 28.38 -10.00
C ILE A 379 3.59 28.84 -8.66
N GLN A 380 2.97 27.93 -7.91
CA GLN A 380 2.31 28.23 -6.63
C GLN A 380 3.24 27.99 -5.44
N TRP A 381 3.00 28.73 -4.35
CA TRP A 381 3.65 28.51 -3.06
C TRP A 381 2.74 27.66 -2.17
N GLY A 382 3.21 26.49 -1.75
CA GLY A 382 2.47 25.56 -0.90
C GLY A 382 2.55 24.11 -1.39
N GLY A 383 2.16 23.17 -0.53
CA GLY A 383 2.17 21.74 -0.84
C GLY A 383 3.54 21.24 -1.32
N GLU A 384 3.54 20.46 -2.39
CA GLU A 384 4.73 19.83 -2.99
C GLU A 384 5.72 20.84 -3.59
N ALA A 385 5.25 22.00 -4.06
CA ALA A 385 6.12 23.04 -4.61
C ALA A 385 7.15 23.55 -3.58
N ALA A 386 6.78 23.54 -2.29
CA ALA A 386 7.69 23.93 -1.21
C ALA A 386 8.86 22.93 -1.07
N LEU A 387 8.61 21.63 -1.28
CA LEU A 387 9.66 20.61 -1.23
C LEU A 387 10.68 20.79 -2.36
N VAL A 388 10.20 21.14 -3.56
CA VAL A 388 11.07 21.42 -4.71
C VAL A 388 11.92 22.66 -4.48
N ALA A 389 11.38 23.68 -3.83
CA ALA A 389 12.09 24.92 -3.52
C ALA A 389 13.11 24.77 -2.37
N LEU A 390 12.94 23.78 -1.49
CA LEU A 390 13.79 23.54 -0.32
C LEU A 390 14.91 22.51 -0.56
N LEU A 391 14.83 21.75 -1.66
CA LEU A 391 15.87 20.82 -2.09
C LEU A 391 17.12 21.61 -2.52
#